data_AF-J2P5X3-F1
#
_entry.id   AF-J2P5X3-F1
#
_cell.length_a   1.000
_cell.length_b   1.000
_cell.length_c   1.000
_cell.angle_alpha   90.00
_cell.angle_beta   90.00
_cell.angle_gamma   90.00
#
_symmetry.space_group_name_H-M   'P 1'
#
loop_
_entity.id
_entity.type
_entity.pdbx_description
1 polymer ?
#
loop_
_entity_poly.entity_id
_entity_poly.type
_entity_poly.pdbx_seq_one_letter_code
_entity_poly.pdbx_strand_id
1 'polypeptide(L)'
;MDFLERANSFITQCKIDDEQQGYAGIHALKKSNYQNFTDLIKNAPDLAALLIRDYLYFDLLDALFPTSENLKLVISNIKSVKIIDNTLIINGETFPYLNV
;
A
#
# COMPACT_ATOMS: atom_id res chain seq x y z
N MET A 1 -14.55 3.03 1.95
CA MET A 1 -14.12 2.28 0.75
C MET A 1 -13.14 1.22 1.22
N ASP A 2 -13.26 0.00 0.72
CA ASP A 2 -12.40 -1.10 1.15
C ASP A 2 -10.96 -0.88 0.65
N PHE A 3 -9.96 -1.36 1.39
CA PHE A 3 -8.55 -1.20 1.00
C PHE A 3 -8.26 -1.89 -0.34
N LEU A 4 -8.82 -3.09 -0.58
CA LEU A 4 -8.55 -3.83 -1.81
C LEU A 4 -9.14 -3.11 -3.02
N GLU A 5 -10.29 -2.47 -2.88
CA GLU A 5 -10.89 -1.63 -3.93
C GLU A 5 -9.98 -0.45 -4.30
N ARG A 6 -9.43 0.25 -3.31
CA ARG A 6 -8.46 1.33 -3.51
C ARG A 6 -7.19 0.84 -4.20
N ALA A 7 -6.61 -0.24 -3.70
CA ALA A 7 -5.40 -0.82 -4.26
C ALA A 7 -5.58 -1.29 -5.72
N ASN A 8 -6.71 -1.92 -6.03
CA ASN A 8 -7.05 -2.33 -7.40
C ASN A 8 -7.29 -1.13 -8.33
N SER A 9 -7.91 -0.07 -7.81
CA SER A 9 -8.11 1.18 -8.57
C SER A 9 -6.77 1.84 -8.90
N PHE A 10 -5.84 1.90 -7.94
CA PHE A 10 -4.48 2.39 -8.15
C PHE A 10 -3.76 1.60 -9.25
N ILE A 11 -3.76 0.25 -9.17
CA ILE A 11 -3.11 -0.60 -10.17
C ILE A 11 -3.71 -0.38 -11.56
N THR A 12 -5.03 -0.24 -11.64
CA THR A 12 -5.74 0.03 -12.89
C THR A 12 -5.32 1.37 -13.48
N GLN A 13 -5.22 2.40 -12.65
CA GLN A 13 -4.76 3.72 -13.08
C GLN A 13 -3.31 3.68 -13.58
N CYS A 14 -2.41 3.00 -12.86
CA CYS A 14 -1.03 2.81 -13.31
C CYS A 14 -0.96 2.15 -14.70
N LYS A 15 -1.82 1.17 -14.97
CA LYS A 15 -1.88 0.53 -16.30
C LYS A 15 -2.28 1.54 -17.38
N ILE A 16 -3.34 2.30 -17.13
CA ILE A 16 -3.84 3.31 -18.08
C ILE A 16 -2.77 4.36 -18.35
N ASP A 17 -2.11 4.85 -17.30
CA ASP A 17 -1.06 5.86 -17.40
C ASP A 17 0.16 5.32 -18.18
N ASP A 18 0.59 4.09 -17.89
CA ASP A 18 1.71 3.44 -18.57
C ASP A 18 1.41 3.22 -20.07
N GLU A 19 0.18 2.87 -20.42
CA GLU A 19 -0.29 2.72 -21.82
C GLU A 19 -0.28 4.06 -22.56
N GLN A 20 -0.70 5.15 -21.90
CA GLN A 20 -0.72 6.49 -22.49
C GLN A 20 0.68 7.08 -22.64
N GLN A 21 1.56 6.83 -21.68
CA GLN A 21 2.93 7.38 -21.67
C GLN A 21 3.91 6.54 -22.50
N GLY A 22 3.60 5.27 -22.75
CA GLY A 22 4.43 4.33 -23.51
C GLY A 22 5.58 3.71 -22.71
N TYR A 23 5.68 3.99 -21.40
CA TYR A 23 6.67 3.38 -20.50
C TYR A 23 6.03 3.08 -19.13
N ALA A 24 6.64 2.17 -18.36
CA ALA A 24 6.11 1.76 -17.06
C ALA A 24 6.70 2.58 -15.92
N GLY A 25 5.85 3.25 -15.14
CA GLY A 25 6.29 3.93 -13.90
C GLY A 25 6.76 2.94 -12.84
N ILE A 26 6.10 1.78 -12.74
CA ILE A 26 6.47 0.69 -11.83
C ILE A 26 6.73 -0.58 -12.66
N HIS A 27 7.98 -0.81 -13.05
CA HIS A 27 8.36 -1.95 -13.90
C HIS A 27 7.89 -3.31 -13.38
N ALA A 28 7.86 -3.50 -12.06
CA ALA A 28 7.42 -4.75 -11.45
C ALA A 28 5.91 -5.01 -11.65
N LEU A 29 5.07 -3.97 -11.68
CA LEU A 29 3.64 -4.09 -12.01
C LEU A 29 3.41 -4.49 -13.47
N LYS A 30 4.18 -3.91 -14.40
CA LYS A 30 4.12 -4.33 -15.80
C LYS A 30 4.55 -5.79 -15.98
N LYS A 31 5.60 -6.22 -15.28
CA LYS A 31 6.06 -7.62 -15.28
C LYS A 31 5.04 -8.59 -14.69
N SER A 32 4.24 -8.17 -13.71
CA SER A 32 3.12 -8.97 -13.18
C SER A 32 1.84 -8.85 -14.00
N ASN A 33 1.88 -8.19 -15.17
CA ASN A 33 0.72 -7.94 -16.02
C ASN A 33 -0.44 -7.23 -15.29
N TYR A 34 -0.10 -6.33 -14.36
CA TYR A 34 -1.07 -5.54 -13.58
C TYR A 34 -2.13 -6.42 -12.88
N GLN A 35 -1.70 -7.54 -12.29
CA GLN A 35 -2.52 -8.37 -11.42
C GLN A 35 -3.22 -7.53 -10.33
N ASN A 36 -4.43 -7.93 -9.95
CA ASN A 36 -5.12 -7.32 -8.82
C ASN A 36 -4.33 -7.54 -7.52
N PHE A 37 -4.61 -6.72 -6.51
CA PHE A 37 -3.82 -6.68 -5.28
C PHE A 37 -3.82 -8.02 -4.53
N THR A 38 -4.94 -8.74 -4.51
CA THR A 38 -5.04 -10.07 -3.87
C THR A 38 -4.15 -11.11 -4.55
N ASP A 39 -4.05 -11.07 -5.88
CA ASP A 39 -3.16 -11.95 -6.64
C ASP A 39 -1.70 -11.57 -6.41
N LEU A 40 -1.38 -10.28 -6.24
CA LEU A 40 -0.03 -9.83 -5.87
C LEU A 40 0.38 -10.34 -4.49
N ILE A 41 -0.50 -10.30 -3.49
CA ILE A 41 -0.22 -10.84 -2.15
C ILE A 41 0.25 -12.31 -2.25
N LYS A 42 -0.37 -13.11 -3.13
CA LYS A 42 -0.07 -14.54 -3.29
C LYS A 42 1.15 -14.81 -4.15
N ASN A 43 1.25 -14.13 -5.29
CA ASN A 43 2.20 -14.47 -6.35
C ASN A 43 3.46 -13.59 -6.33
N ALA A 44 3.38 -12.41 -5.74
CA ALA A 44 4.46 -11.43 -5.68
C ALA A 44 4.37 -10.58 -4.38
N PRO A 45 4.46 -11.20 -3.19
CA PRO A 45 4.27 -10.51 -1.91
C PRO A 45 5.23 -9.33 -1.71
N ASP A 46 6.45 -9.41 -2.24
CA ASP A 46 7.41 -8.31 -2.20
C ASP A 46 6.92 -7.09 -3.00
N LEU A 47 6.26 -7.31 -4.13
CA LEU A 47 5.64 -6.24 -4.91
C LEU A 47 4.44 -5.65 -4.18
N ALA A 48 3.55 -6.48 -3.63
CA ALA A 48 2.44 -5.99 -2.81
C ALA A 48 2.93 -5.17 -1.61
N ALA A 49 3.99 -5.61 -0.93
CA ALA A 49 4.61 -4.87 0.17
C ALA A 49 5.23 -3.54 -0.28
N LEU A 50 5.90 -3.51 -1.44
CA LEU A 50 6.43 -2.29 -2.04
C LEU A 50 5.29 -1.30 -2.35
N LEU A 51 4.20 -1.77 -2.94
CA LEU A 51 3.04 -0.93 -3.26
C LEU A 51 2.43 -0.31 -2.00
N ILE A 52 2.28 -1.09 -0.92
CA ILE A 52 1.85 -0.56 0.37
C ILE A 52 2.81 0.51 0.86
N ARG A 53 4.10 0.20 0.94
CA ARG A 53 5.10 1.11 1.52
C ARG A 53 5.16 2.45 0.77
N ASP A 54 5.21 2.40 -0.55
CA ASP A 54 5.56 3.57 -1.35
C ASP A 54 4.35 4.36 -1.84
N TYR A 55 3.18 3.72 -1.96
CA TYR A 55 2.03 4.32 -2.63
C TYR A 55 0.73 4.22 -1.84
N LEU A 56 0.48 3.09 -1.16
CA LEU A 56 -0.85 2.78 -0.60
C LEU A 56 -0.90 2.84 0.94
N TYR A 57 0.14 3.35 1.60
CA TYR A 57 0.20 3.27 3.06
C TYR A 57 -0.89 4.09 3.75
N PHE A 58 -1.22 5.27 3.22
CA PHE A 58 -2.33 6.07 3.73
C PHE A 58 -3.65 5.34 3.56
N ASP A 59 -3.92 4.80 2.35
CA ASP A 59 -5.14 4.05 2.07
C ASP A 59 -5.31 2.81 2.98
N LEU A 60 -4.19 2.18 3.34
CA LEU A 60 -4.15 1.07 4.28
C LEU A 60 -4.44 1.52 5.71
N LEU A 61 -3.76 2.56 6.19
CA LEU A 61 -3.95 3.07 7.54
C LEU A 61 -5.37 3.59 7.74
N ASP A 62 -5.93 4.28 6.74
CA ASP A 62 -7.32 4.74 6.75
C ASP A 62 -8.33 3.58 6.75
N ALA A 63 -7.99 2.44 6.14
CA ALA A 63 -8.83 1.23 6.19
C ALA A 63 -8.76 0.54 7.56
N LEU A 64 -7.56 0.45 8.15
CA LEU A 64 -7.32 -0.23 9.42
C LEU A 64 -7.81 0.60 10.62
N PHE A 65 -7.71 1.92 10.52
CA PHE A 65 -8.02 2.88 11.58
C PHE A 65 -8.97 3.96 11.04
N PRO A 66 -10.23 3.62 10.74
CA PRO A 66 -11.17 4.54 10.09
C PRO A 66 -11.60 5.72 10.98
N THR A 67 -11.30 5.68 12.28
CA THR A 67 -11.54 6.77 13.22
C THR A 67 -10.22 7.29 13.79
N SER A 68 -10.05 8.61 13.73
CA SER A 68 -8.86 9.31 14.22
C SER A 68 -9.13 10.08 15.52
N GLU A 69 -10.09 9.62 16.33
CA GLU A 69 -10.40 10.22 17.62
C GLU A 69 -9.50 9.67 18.72
N ASN A 70 -9.05 10.54 19.63
CA ASN A 70 -8.21 10.19 20.78
C ASN A 70 -6.92 9.44 20.41
N LEU A 71 -6.27 9.86 19.31
CA LEU A 71 -4.99 9.30 18.88
C LEU A 71 -3.98 9.38 20.03
N LYS A 72 -3.32 8.26 20.30
CA LYS A 72 -2.22 8.19 21.28
C LYS A 72 -0.85 8.23 20.60
N LEU A 73 -0.81 7.84 19.33
CA LEU A 73 0.39 7.67 18.54
C LEU A 73 0.14 8.17 17.13
N VAL A 74 1.15 8.76 16.53
CA VAL A 74 1.20 9.12 15.11
C VAL A 74 2.24 8.24 14.43
N ILE A 75 1.87 7.58 13.35
CA ILE A 75 2.82 6.87 12.48
C ILE A 75 3.47 7.92 11.58
N SER A 76 4.73 8.24 11.83
CA SER A 76 5.44 9.30 11.10
C SER A 76 6.24 8.77 9.93
N ASN A 77 6.67 7.52 9.99
CA ASN A 77 7.53 6.94 8.97
C ASN A 77 7.33 5.42 8.89
N ILE A 78 7.20 4.89 7.68
CA ILE A 78 7.16 3.45 7.42
C ILE A 78 8.52 3.04 6.86
N LYS A 79 9.29 2.31 7.65
CA LYS A 79 10.64 1.84 7.27
C LYS A 79 10.59 0.58 6.43
N SER A 80 9.68 -0.34 6.74
CA SER A 80 9.54 -1.59 5.99
C SER A 80 8.13 -2.12 6.05
N VAL A 81 7.69 -2.71 4.95
CA VAL A 81 6.50 -3.54 4.86
C VAL A 81 6.95 -4.92 4.39
N LYS A 82 6.41 -5.98 4.99
CA LYS A 82 6.59 -7.37 4.56
C LYS A 82 5.26 -8.09 4.59
N ILE A 83 5.06 -8.98 3.62
CA ILE A 83 3.92 -9.90 3.59
C ILE A 83 4.50 -11.31 3.65
N ILE A 84 4.16 -12.05 4.70
CA ILE A 84 4.59 -13.44 4.90
C ILE A 84 3.31 -14.24 5.10
N ASP A 85 3.00 -15.09 4.11
CA ASP A 85 1.72 -15.79 4.02
C ASP A 85 0.54 -14.79 4.11
N ASN A 86 -0.29 -14.90 5.15
CA ASN A 86 -1.41 -14.01 5.42
C ASN A 86 -1.08 -12.91 6.45
N THR A 87 0.20 -12.71 6.78
CA THR A 87 0.64 -11.77 7.80
C THR A 87 1.27 -10.55 7.16
N LEU A 88 0.72 -9.37 7.45
CA LEU A 88 1.31 -8.08 7.11
C LEU A 88 2.12 -7.55 8.30
N ILE A 89 3.42 -7.32 8.08
CA ILE A 89 4.32 -6.76 9.09
C ILE A 89 4.77 -5.38 8.62
N ILE A 90 4.47 -4.36 9.41
CA ILE A 90 4.87 -2.97 9.17
C ILE A 90 5.78 -2.53 10.31
N ASN A 91 7.00 -2.10 9.98
CA ASN A 91 7.92 -1.48 10.92
C ASN A 91 8.07 -0.01 10.58
N GLY A 92 8.04 0.85 11.59
CA GLY A 92 8.07 2.29 11.41
C GLY A 92 8.48 3.03 12.67
N GLU A 93 8.39 4.35 12.59
CA GLU A 93 8.59 5.25 13.73
C GLU A 93 7.26 5.87 14.13
N THR A 94 7.02 5.90 15.44
CA THR A 94 5.84 6.53 16.01
C THR A 94 6.23 7.59 17.02
N PHE A 95 5.44 8.65 17.09
CA PHE A 95 5.57 9.66 18.14
C PHE A 95 4.29 9.72 18.97
N PRO A 96 4.39 10.04 20.28
CA PRO A 96 3.20 10.36 21.08
C PRO A 96 2.41 11.47 20.41
N TYR A 97 1.09 11.29 20.29
CA TYR A 97 0.22 12.38 19.91
C TYR A 97 0.08 13.32 21.12
N LEU A 98 0.75 14.46 21.08
CA LEU A 98 0.64 15.48 22.11
C LEU A 98 -0.63 16.29 21.85
N ASN A 99 -1.68 16.02 22.63
CA ASN A 99 -2.80 16.95 22.79
C ASN A 99 -2.26 18.18 23.53
N VAL A 100 -1.78 19.18 22.79
CA VAL A 100 -1.50 20.52 23.33
C VAL A 100 -2.73 21.39 23.15
#